data_AF-A0A521LPB3-F1
#
_entry.id   AF-A0A521LPB3-F1
#
_cell.length_a   1.000
_cell.length_b   1.000
_cell.length_c   1.000
_cell.angle_alpha   90.00
_cell.angle_beta   90.00
_cell.angle_gamma   90.00
#
_symmetry.space_group_name_H-M   'P 1'
#
loop_
_entity.id
_entity.type
_entity.pdbx_description
1 polymer ?
#
loop_
_entity_poly.entity_id
_entity_poly.type
_entity_poly.pdbx_seq_one_letter_code
_entity_poly.pdbx_strand_id
1 'polypeptide(L)'
;MRLEHHVLIQPIDRRRDSSERPLDRRPLVACYSVALAVGLVLLSSFALGQEGLQLGTRTVRTTAGAGILSQPVGSRAGSRASAKQVSTVMALLAAFQDAGALPPEDSPDANRLIKALIQFQSAFMKSDNQAVRQFFHDALAAKPGDQAEAAIESFRSDGWTSRSLEAVVDYAATHPLQDRPELQVGLGFYNVGVTDLDLLSRTFRTARSLLAARGRDLHQVYDARRREMPGVKH
;
A
#
# COMPACT_ATOMS: atom_id res chain seq x y z
N MET A 1 38.15 15.13 -72.89
CA MET A 1 37.80 14.02 -71.96
C MET A 1 37.23 14.65 -70.71
N ARG A 2 36.15 14.22 -70.07
CA ARG A 2 35.04 13.29 -70.34
C ARG A 2 34.16 13.41 -69.08
N LEU A 3 32.85 13.63 -69.24
CA LEU A 3 31.73 13.31 -68.33
C LEU A 3 31.49 14.16 -67.06
N GLU A 4 30.62 15.16 -67.25
CA GLU A 4 29.31 15.32 -66.57
C GLU A 4 28.84 14.11 -65.75
N HIS A 5 28.48 14.32 -64.47
CA HIS A 5 27.43 13.54 -63.79
C HIS A 5 26.69 14.44 -62.78
N HIS A 6 25.59 15.03 -63.26
CA HIS A 6 24.45 15.43 -62.44
C HIS A 6 23.93 14.22 -61.66
N VAL A 7 23.79 14.35 -60.33
CA VAL A 7 22.94 13.47 -59.54
C VAL A 7 21.94 14.32 -58.78
N LEU A 8 20.72 14.32 -59.33
CA LEU A 8 19.48 14.80 -58.76
C LEU A 8 19.01 13.78 -57.71
N ILE A 9 19.11 14.10 -56.41
CA ILE A 9 18.45 13.29 -55.37
C ILE A 9 17.19 14.02 -54.92
N GLN A 10 16.06 13.37 -55.17
CA GLN A 10 14.70 13.84 -54.91
C GLN A 10 14.38 13.91 -53.40
N PRO A 11 13.44 14.76 -52.98
CA PRO A 11 12.90 14.74 -51.62
C PRO A 11 12.06 13.47 -51.41
N ILE A 12 12.44 12.66 -50.42
CA ILE A 12 11.65 11.51 -49.96
C ILE A 12 10.45 12.04 -49.18
N ASP A 13 9.29 12.01 -49.85
CA ASP A 13 7.98 12.07 -49.24
C ASP A 13 7.77 10.82 -48.37
N ARG A 14 7.54 11.03 -47.07
CA ARG A 14 7.25 9.99 -46.09
C ARG A 14 5.91 10.25 -45.41
N ARG A 15 4.85 10.53 -46.18
CA ARG A 15 3.47 10.24 -45.78
C ARG A 15 3.08 8.82 -46.19
N ARG A 16 3.10 7.87 -45.25
CA ARG A 16 2.03 6.86 -45.13
C ARG A 16 2.14 6.07 -43.83
N ASP A 17 1.01 6.07 -43.14
CA ASP A 17 0.43 4.97 -42.39
C ASP A 17 1.36 4.10 -41.55
N SER A 18 1.31 4.33 -40.25
CA SER A 18 1.46 3.26 -39.28
C SER A 18 0.41 3.46 -38.21
N SER A 19 -0.80 3.02 -38.56
CA SER A 19 -1.73 2.31 -37.69
C SER A 19 -1.71 2.79 -36.24
N GLU A 20 -2.69 3.65 -35.94
CA GLU A 20 -3.27 3.75 -34.62
C GLU A 20 -3.46 2.33 -34.06
N ARG A 21 -2.59 1.95 -33.12
CA ARG A 21 -2.86 0.77 -32.31
C ARG A 21 -4.07 1.16 -31.47
N PRO A 22 -5.18 0.40 -31.50
CA PRO A 22 -6.23 0.62 -30.54
C PRO A 22 -5.60 0.43 -29.16
N LEU A 23 -5.54 1.51 -28.38
CA LEU A 23 -5.33 1.44 -26.95
C LEU A 23 -6.37 0.46 -26.42
N ASP A 24 -5.91 -0.76 -26.15
CA ASP A 24 -6.68 -1.82 -25.54
C ASP A 24 -7.29 -1.28 -24.25
N ARG A 25 -8.56 -0.87 -24.35
CA ARG A 25 -9.38 -0.39 -23.25
C ARG A 25 -9.76 -1.59 -22.40
N ARG A 26 -8.79 -2.14 -21.68
CA ARG A 26 -9.05 -3.00 -20.52
C ARG A 26 -8.54 -2.32 -19.24
N PRO A 27 -9.32 -1.41 -18.63
CA PRO A 27 -9.10 -1.15 -17.21
C PRO A 27 -10.42 -1.03 -16.44
N LEU A 28 -11.26 -2.08 -16.42
CA LEU A 28 -12.44 -2.06 -15.53
C LEU A 28 -12.75 -3.41 -14.88
N VAL A 29 -12.38 -4.54 -15.50
CA VAL A 29 -12.75 -5.86 -14.95
C VAL A 29 -11.79 -6.31 -13.84
N ALA A 30 -10.49 -6.00 -13.94
CA ALA A 30 -9.50 -6.39 -12.92
C ALA A 30 -9.60 -5.60 -11.60
N CYS A 31 -10.12 -4.36 -11.64
CA CYS A 31 -10.36 -3.57 -10.42
C CYS A 31 -11.39 -4.21 -9.50
N TYR A 32 -12.32 -5.01 -10.04
CA TYR A 32 -13.36 -5.67 -9.26
C TYR A 32 -12.85 -6.88 -8.47
N SER A 33 -11.92 -7.68 -9.01
CA SER A 33 -11.34 -8.83 -8.29
C SER A 33 -10.56 -8.40 -7.06
N VAL A 34 -9.73 -7.35 -7.19
CA VAL A 34 -8.95 -6.81 -6.06
C VAL A 34 -9.86 -6.12 -5.03
N ALA A 35 -10.90 -5.41 -5.46
CA ALA A 35 -11.88 -4.81 -4.54
C ALA A 35 -12.64 -5.87 -3.73
N LEU A 36 -12.99 -7.00 -4.35
CA LEU A 36 -13.65 -8.12 -3.68
C LEU A 36 -12.69 -8.83 -2.70
N ALA A 37 -11.42 -9.01 -3.08
CA ALA A 37 -10.39 -9.55 -2.19
C ALA A 37 -10.12 -8.66 -0.98
N VAL A 38 -10.03 -7.33 -1.17
CA VAL A 38 -9.86 -6.38 -0.05
C VAL A 38 -11.10 -6.36 0.85
N GLY A 39 -12.31 -6.40 0.28
CA GLY A 39 -13.56 -6.52 1.05
C GLY A 39 -13.59 -7.78 1.93
N LEU A 40 -13.14 -8.91 1.41
CA LEU A 40 -13.08 -10.18 2.14
C LEU A 40 -11.97 -10.20 3.22
N VAL A 41 -10.81 -9.60 2.94
CA VAL A 41 -9.69 -9.48 3.87
C VAL A 41 -9.99 -8.51 5.02
N LEU A 42 -10.72 -7.41 4.75
CA LEU A 42 -11.15 -6.46 5.78
C LEU A 42 -12.20 -7.06 6.73
N LEU A 43 -13.08 -7.95 6.25
CA LEU A 43 -14.02 -8.67 7.12
C LEU A 43 -13.31 -9.68 8.04
N SER A 44 -12.27 -10.36 7.56
CA SER A 44 -11.58 -11.41 8.31
C SER A 44 -10.52 -10.87 9.29
N SER A 45 -9.83 -9.78 8.95
CA SER A 45 -8.77 -9.20 9.80
C SER A 45 -9.30 -8.54 11.09
N PHE A 46 -10.58 -8.18 11.14
CA PHE A 46 -11.20 -7.59 12.33
C PHE A 46 -11.84 -8.61 13.28
N ALA A 47 -12.07 -9.85 12.84
CA ALA A 47 -12.69 -10.88 13.66
C ALA A 47 -11.71 -11.59 14.62
N LEU A 48 -10.39 -11.43 14.43
CA LEU A 48 -9.35 -12.16 15.19
C LEU A 48 -8.51 -11.28 16.15
N GLY A 49 -8.83 -9.99 16.28
CA GLY A 49 -8.05 -9.04 17.10
C GLY A 49 -8.58 -8.76 18.52
N GLN A 50 -9.54 -9.54 19.03
CA GLN A 50 -10.24 -9.26 20.31
C GLN A 50 -10.26 -10.44 21.31
N GLU A 51 -9.27 -11.34 21.29
CA GLU A 51 -9.17 -12.44 22.27
C GLU A 51 -7.91 -12.28 23.14
N GLY A 52 -7.73 -11.11 23.75
CA GLY A 52 -6.51 -10.80 24.50
C GLY A 52 -6.70 -9.76 25.61
N LEU A 53 -7.70 -9.96 26.49
CA LEU A 53 -7.76 -9.32 27.82
C LEU A 53 -8.85 -9.98 28.67
N GLN A 54 -8.58 -11.18 29.18
CA GLN A 54 -9.31 -11.78 30.29
C GLN A 54 -8.31 -12.28 31.31
N LEU A 55 -7.99 -11.44 32.31
CA LEU A 55 -7.44 -11.86 33.60
C LEU A 55 -7.50 -10.68 34.57
N GLY A 56 -8.34 -10.80 35.61
CA GLY A 56 -8.19 -10.02 36.85
C GLY A 56 -9.46 -9.37 37.43
N THR A 57 -10.26 -10.16 38.15
CA THR A 57 -10.95 -9.88 39.44
C THR A 57 -11.45 -8.44 39.72
N ARG A 58 -12.67 -8.19 40.20
CA ARG A 58 -13.25 -8.72 41.44
C ARG A 58 -14.70 -8.24 41.57
N THR A 59 -15.56 -9.14 42.02
CA THR A 59 -16.95 -8.93 42.42
C THR A 59 -17.09 -7.84 43.48
N VAL A 60 -17.98 -6.86 43.24
CA VAL A 60 -18.81 -6.26 44.29
C VAL A 60 -20.24 -6.22 43.77
N ARG A 61 -21.09 -7.01 44.45
CA ARG A 61 -22.53 -7.06 44.26
C ARG A 61 -23.11 -6.07 45.28
N THR A 62 -23.72 -4.98 44.81
CA THR A 62 -24.61 -4.14 45.64
C THR A 62 -25.94 -3.96 44.91
N THR A 63 -26.98 -4.15 45.70
CA THR A 63 -28.39 -4.35 45.37
C THR A 63 -29.16 -3.05 45.16
N ALA A 64 -30.25 -3.20 44.40
CA ALA A 64 -31.50 -2.43 44.40
C ALA A 64 -31.53 -1.05 43.72
N GLY A 65 -32.46 -0.91 42.78
CA GLY A 65 -32.88 0.37 42.22
C GLY A 65 -33.49 0.24 40.84
N ALA A 66 -34.81 0.30 40.76
CA ALA A 66 -35.61 0.29 39.55
C ALA A 66 -35.22 1.43 38.57
N GLY A 67 -35.35 1.17 37.27
CA GLY A 67 -35.25 2.21 36.24
C GLY A 67 -35.14 1.63 34.83
N ILE A 68 -36.26 1.60 34.10
CA ILE A 68 -36.28 1.35 32.66
C ILE A 68 -35.53 2.50 31.98
N LEU A 69 -34.40 2.19 31.34
CA LEU A 69 -33.94 2.92 30.15
C LEU A 69 -33.32 1.90 29.21
N SER A 70 -34.01 1.65 28.09
CA SER A 70 -33.44 1.05 26.90
C SER A 70 -32.18 1.83 26.55
N GLN A 71 -31.02 1.28 26.90
CA GLN A 71 -29.75 1.81 26.40
C GLN A 71 -29.65 1.41 24.94
N PRO A 72 -29.42 2.36 24.01
CA PRO A 72 -29.03 2.00 22.66
C PRO A 72 -27.74 1.19 22.79
N VAL A 73 -27.74 0.00 22.20
CA VAL A 73 -26.54 -0.78 21.97
C VAL A 73 -25.54 0.18 21.34
N GLY A 74 -24.59 0.63 22.15
CA GLY A 74 -23.50 1.48 21.71
C GLY A 74 -22.87 0.74 20.56
N SER A 75 -23.06 1.27 19.35
CA SER A 75 -22.38 0.80 18.18
C SER A 75 -20.89 0.97 18.48
N ARG A 76 -20.24 -0.10 18.94
CA ARG A 76 -18.80 -0.29 18.77
C ARG A 76 -18.59 -0.36 17.26
N ALA A 77 -18.62 0.82 16.64
CA ALA A 77 -18.04 1.04 15.34
C ALA A 77 -16.53 0.82 15.55
N GLY A 78 -16.11 -0.44 15.50
CA GLY A 78 -14.73 -0.76 15.17
C GLY A 78 -14.42 0.06 13.93
N SER A 79 -13.51 1.02 14.08
CA SER A 79 -13.18 2.01 13.06
C SER A 79 -12.83 1.25 11.78
N ARG A 80 -13.80 1.16 10.86
CA ARG A 80 -13.58 0.63 9.53
C ARG A 80 -12.47 1.48 8.93
N ALA A 81 -11.48 0.84 8.30
CA ALA A 81 -10.46 1.57 7.54
C ALA A 81 -11.16 2.59 6.64
N SER A 82 -10.72 3.85 6.71
CA SER A 82 -11.42 4.91 5.99
C SER A 82 -11.37 4.61 4.49
N ALA A 83 -12.37 5.06 3.73
CA ALA A 83 -12.36 4.88 2.27
C ALA A 83 -11.06 5.42 1.64
N LYS A 84 -10.48 6.47 2.25
CA LYS A 84 -9.19 7.05 1.89
C LYS A 84 -8.03 6.05 2.09
N GLN A 85 -7.96 5.40 3.25
CA GLN A 85 -6.94 4.37 3.56
C GLN A 85 -7.04 3.13 2.66
N VAL A 86 -8.25 2.73 2.29
CA VAL A 86 -8.43 1.62 1.34
C VAL A 86 -7.93 2.03 -0.05
N SER A 87 -8.26 3.25 -0.48
CA SER A 87 -7.89 3.74 -1.80
C SER A 87 -6.37 3.91 -2.00
N THR A 88 -5.61 4.19 -0.94
CA THR A 88 -4.15 4.29 -1.03
C THR A 88 -3.49 2.93 -1.21
N VAL A 89 -3.93 1.91 -0.47
CA VAL A 89 -3.50 0.52 -0.69
C VAL A 89 -3.85 0.06 -2.10
N MET A 90 -5.06 0.35 -2.56
CA MET A 90 -5.48 0.01 -3.91
C MET A 90 -4.61 0.69 -4.97
N ALA A 91 -4.26 1.97 -4.79
CA ALA A 91 -3.41 2.70 -5.73
C ALA A 91 -2.00 2.11 -5.80
N LEU A 92 -1.45 1.62 -4.69
CA LEU A 92 -0.17 0.88 -4.68
C LEU A 92 -0.27 -0.42 -5.47
N LEU A 93 -1.32 -1.22 -5.23
CA LEU A 93 -1.54 -2.47 -5.95
C LEU A 93 -1.69 -2.22 -7.46
N ALA A 94 -2.43 -1.18 -7.85
CA ALA A 94 -2.56 -0.78 -9.24
C ALA A 94 -1.22 -0.34 -9.86
N ALA A 95 -0.37 0.39 -9.13
CA ALA A 95 0.97 0.75 -9.59
C ALA A 95 1.88 -0.48 -9.76
N PHE A 96 1.79 -1.47 -8.87
CA PHE A 96 2.52 -2.73 -9.00
C PHE A 96 2.02 -3.57 -10.20
N GLN A 97 0.71 -3.56 -10.45
CA GLN A 97 0.12 -4.20 -11.62
C GLN A 97 0.62 -3.54 -12.91
N ASP A 98 0.64 -2.20 -12.98
CA ASP A 98 1.16 -1.46 -14.14
C ASP A 98 2.64 -1.75 -14.40
N ALA A 99 3.41 -1.99 -13.34
CA ALA A 99 4.79 -2.41 -13.46
C ALA A 99 4.93 -3.86 -13.96
N GLY A 100 3.90 -4.70 -13.77
CA GLY A 100 3.98 -6.15 -13.97
C GLY A 100 4.78 -6.84 -12.85
N ALA A 101 4.71 -6.29 -11.63
CA ALA A 101 5.49 -6.74 -10.48
C ALA A 101 4.66 -7.51 -9.44
N LEU A 102 3.35 -7.60 -9.61
CA LEU A 102 2.51 -8.39 -8.72
C LEU A 102 2.81 -9.89 -8.89
N PRO A 103 2.79 -10.67 -7.79
CA PRO A 103 2.74 -12.12 -7.88
C PRO A 103 1.54 -12.59 -8.71
N PRO A 104 1.59 -13.81 -9.28
CA PRO A 104 0.44 -14.40 -9.97
C PRO A 104 -0.84 -14.34 -9.10
N GLU A 105 -1.98 -13.97 -9.69
CA GLU A 105 -3.23 -13.71 -8.94
C GLU A 105 -3.72 -14.93 -8.15
N ASP A 106 -3.47 -16.14 -8.66
CA ASP A 106 -3.79 -17.42 -8.05
C ASP A 106 -2.76 -17.90 -7.02
N SER A 107 -1.64 -17.18 -6.86
CA SER A 107 -0.60 -17.55 -5.91
C SER A 107 -0.95 -17.14 -4.47
N PRO A 108 -0.50 -17.92 -3.47
CA PRO A 108 -0.59 -17.51 -2.06
C PRO A 108 0.06 -16.15 -1.77
N ASP A 109 1.10 -15.79 -2.53
CA ASP A 109 1.85 -14.54 -2.36
C ASP A 109 1.03 -13.31 -2.74
N ALA A 110 0.11 -13.39 -3.71
CA ALA A 110 -0.76 -12.26 -4.05
C ALA A 110 -1.67 -11.86 -2.87
N ASN A 111 -2.33 -12.84 -2.25
CA ASN A 111 -3.16 -12.62 -1.07
C ASN A 111 -2.31 -12.14 0.13
N ARG A 112 -1.11 -12.72 0.28
CA ARG A 112 -0.17 -12.34 1.34
C ARG A 112 0.29 -10.89 1.20
N LEU A 113 0.59 -10.43 -0.01
CA LEU A 113 1.00 -9.05 -0.28
C LEU A 113 -0.10 -8.04 0.11
N ILE A 114 -1.35 -8.33 -0.26
CA ILE A 114 -2.49 -7.47 0.09
C ILE A 114 -2.64 -7.37 1.61
N LYS A 115 -2.58 -8.50 2.31
CA LYS A 115 -2.63 -8.55 3.77
C LYS A 115 -1.48 -7.77 4.40
N ALA A 116 -0.26 -7.97 3.92
CA ALA A 116 0.93 -7.27 4.40
C ALA A 116 0.75 -5.76 4.29
N LEU A 117 0.30 -5.24 3.15
CA LEU A 117 0.05 -3.79 2.98
C LEU A 117 -0.92 -3.24 4.02
N ILE A 118 -2.05 -3.91 4.23
CA ILE A 118 -3.11 -3.47 5.16
C ILE A 118 -2.63 -3.58 6.62
N GLN A 119 -1.96 -4.67 6.97
CA GLN A 119 -1.52 -4.95 8.33
C GLN A 119 -0.32 -4.09 8.72
N PHE A 120 0.65 -3.87 7.83
CA PHE A 120 1.72 -2.90 8.10
C PHE A 120 1.17 -1.47 8.20
N GLN A 121 0.17 -1.10 7.39
CA GLN A 121 -0.50 0.19 7.57
C GLN A 121 -1.08 0.30 8.98
N SER A 122 -1.81 -0.73 9.41
CA SER A 122 -2.39 -0.77 10.75
C SER A 122 -1.33 -0.73 11.84
N ALA A 123 -0.22 -1.46 11.68
CA ALA A 123 0.88 -1.51 12.63
C ALA A 123 1.51 -0.12 12.81
N PHE A 124 1.87 0.55 11.72
CA PHE A 124 2.50 1.87 11.81
C PHE A 124 1.53 2.98 12.25
N MET A 125 0.23 2.83 11.99
CA MET A 125 -0.77 3.81 12.40
C MET A 125 -1.20 3.66 13.86
N LYS A 126 -1.28 2.43 14.38
CA LYS A 126 -1.98 2.13 15.65
C LYS A 126 -1.08 1.53 16.73
N SER A 127 0.17 1.17 16.42
CA SER A 127 1.01 0.48 17.39
C SER A 127 1.44 1.41 18.53
N ASP A 128 1.19 0.93 19.76
CA ASP A 128 1.73 1.54 20.97
C ASP A 128 3.17 1.08 21.28
N ASN A 129 3.69 0.10 20.55
CA ASN A 129 5.05 -0.39 20.71
C ASN A 129 6.06 0.67 20.22
N GLN A 130 6.97 1.07 21.11
CA GLN A 130 7.97 2.10 20.82
C GLN A 130 8.92 1.72 19.68
N ALA A 131 9.35 0.47 19.59
CA ALA A 131 10.24 0.01 18.53
C ALA A 131 9.58 0.10 17.14
N VAL A 132 8.27 -0.20 17.04
CA VAL A 132 7.50 -0.04 15.79
C VAL A 132 7.40 1.43 15.38
N ARG A 133 7.08 2.33 16.33
CA ARG A 133 6.99 3.77 16.05
C ARG A 133 8.35 4.36 15.65
N GLN A 134 9.41 4.00 16.38
CA GLN A 134 10.76 4.50 16.12
C GLN A 134 11.26 4.03 14.75
N PHE A 135 11.07 2.74 14.42
CA PHE A 135 11.44 2.22 13.11
C PHE A 135 10.77 3.00 11.97
N PHE A 136 9.47 3.30 12.11
CA PHE A 136 8.75 4.05 11.08
C PHE A 136 9.20 5.51 10.99
N HIS A 137 9.43 6.16 12.14
CA HIS A 137 9.99 7.51 12.20
C HIS A 137 11.36 7.58 11.52
N ASP A 138 12.28 6.71 11.92
CA ASP A 138 13.64 6.65 11.38
C ASP A 138 13.62 6.39 9.86
N ALA A 139 12.74 5.51 9.39
CA ALA A 139 12.59 5.23 7.97
C ALA A 139 12.20 6.48 7.18
N LEU A 140 11.24 7.27 7.68
CA LEU A 140 10.82 8.51 7.04
C LEU A 140 11.87 9.62 7.17
N ALA A 141 12.59 9.68 8.30
CA ALA A 141 13.66 10.64 8.53
C ALA A 141 14.92 10.36 7.71
N ALA A 142 15.15 9.11 7.31
CA ALA A 142 16.27 8.74 6.45
C ALA A 142 16.13 9.24 5.00
N LYS A 143 14.94 9.69 4.58
CA LYS A 143 14.74 10.26 3.25
C LYS A 143 15.19 11.73 3.24
N PRO A 144 15.99 12.16 2.24
CA PRO A 144 16.48 13.53 2.19
C PRO A 144 15.35 14.54 2.01
N GLY A 145 15.35 15.57 2.86
CA GLY A 145 14.35 16.63 2.94
C GLY A 145 13.72 16.68 4.34
N ASP A 146 13.70 17.86 4.98
CA ASP A 146 13.19 18.08 6.36
C ASP A 146 11.65 17.95 6.45
N GLN A 147 11.11 16.80 6.06
CA GLN A 147 9.68 16.55 5.96
C GLN A 147 9.25 15.27 6.67
N ALA A 148 10.09 14.68 7.52
CA ALA A 148 9.77 13.44 8.24
C ALA A 148 8.45 13.56 9.02
N GLU A 149 8.28 14.62 9.80
CA GLU A 149 7.05 14.86 10.56
C GLU A 149 5.83 15.10 9.64
N ALA A 150 6.00 15.82 8.54
CA ALA A 150 4.94 16.02 7.55
C ALA A 150 4.54 14.71 6.85
N ALA A 151 5.51 13.84 6.58
CA ALA A 151 5.29 12.53 6.00
C ALA A 151 4.59 11.57 6.99
N ILE A 152 4.95 11.65 8.28
CA ILE A 152 4.27 10.91 9.35
C ILE A 152 2.81 11.36 9.47
N GLU A 153 2.56 12.67 9.48
CA GLU A 153 1.21 13.20 9.60
C GLU A 153 0.36 12.84 8.37
N SER A 154 0.91 13.00 7.16
CA SER A 154 0.26 12.56 5.92
C SER A 154 -0.05 11.06 5.95
N PHE A 155 0.86 10.24 6.47
CA PHE A 155 0.61 8.80 6.61
C PHE A 155 -0.51 8.51 7.61
N ARG A 156 -0.58 9.22 8.74
CA ARG A 156 -1.66 9.03 9.73
C ARG A 156 -3.02 9.43 9.17
N SER A 157 -3.09 10.47 8.34
CA SER A 157 -4.34 10.93 7.74
C SER A 157 -4.78 10.06 6.56
N ASP A 158 -3.83 9.64 5.72
CA ASP A 158 -4.14 9.12 4.38
C ASP A 158 -3.78 7.63 4.21
N GLY A 159 -2.95 7.10 5.11
CA GLY A 159 -2.38 5.76 5.01
C GLY A 159 -1.14 5.75 4.11
N TRP A 160 -0.89 4.62 3.44
CA TRP A 160 0.29 4.47 2.60
C TRP A 160 0.37 5.53 1.49
N THR A 161 1.59 5.94 1.19
CA THR A 161 1.94 6.58 -0.08
C THR A 161 3.07 5.77 -0.72
N SER A 162 3.29 5.94 -2.01
CA SER A 162 4.46 5.34 -2.67
C SER A 162 5.77 5.78 -2.01
N ARG A 163 5.85 7.01 -1.51
CA ARG A 163 7.04 7.57 -0.84
C ARG A 163 7.24 7.02 0.57
N SER A 164 6.18 6.90 1.37
CA SER A 164 6.29 6.32 2.71
C SER A 164 6.59 4.83 2.68
N LEU A 165 6.03 4.10 1.71
CA LEU A 165 6.39 2.71 1.50
C LEU A 165 7.84 2.57 1.02
N GLU A 166 8.29 3.42 0.10
CA GLU A 166 9.68 3.43 -0.34
C GLU A 166 10.64 3.67 0.83
N ALA A 167 10.34 4.64 1.68
CA ALA A 167 11.14 4.95 2.86
C ALA A 167 11.32 3.73 3.78
N VAL A 168 10.24 3.02 4.08
CA VAL A 168 10.26 1.79 4.87
C VAL A 168 11.07 0.70 4.17
N VAL A 169 10.86 0.48 2.88
CA VAL A 169 11.56 -0.55 2.09
C VAL A 169 13.06 -0.29 1.97
N ASP A 170 13.45 0.96 1.77
CA ASP A 170 14.86 1.34 1.66
C ASP A 170 15.54 1.32 3.03
N TYR A 171 14.88 1.80 4.09
CA TYR A 171 15.41 1.76 5.45
C TYR A 171 15.58 0.31 5.96
N ALA A 172 14.61 -0.57 5.68
CA ALA A 172 14.70 -1.99 6.01
C ALA A 172 15.86 -2.71 5.29
N ALA A 173 16.36 -2.17 4.18
CA ALA A 173 17.50 -2.74 3.45
C ALA A 173 18.80 -2.65 4.26
N THR A 174 18.96 -1.56 5.03
CA THR A 174 20.14 -1.29 5.85
C THR A 174 19.91 -1.58 7.34
N HIS A 175 18.64 -1.73 7.74
CA HIS A 175 18.21 -2.01 9.10
C HIS A 175 17.23 -3.19 9.13
N PRO A 176 17.73 -4.42 8.89
CA PRO A 176 16.88 -5.59 8.73
C PRO A 176 16.10 -5.91 10.02
N LEU A 177 14.84 -6.31 9.87
CA LEU A 177 13.95 -6.63 10.99
C LEU A 177 14.42 -7.83 11.81
N GLN A 178 15.13 -8.78 11.18
CA GLN A 178 15.59 -10.02 11.81
C GLN A 178 16.52 -9.76 13.01
N ASP A 179 17.24 -8.64 12.99
CA ASP A 179 18.18 -8.25 14.04
C ASP A 179 17.52 -7.37 15.13
N ARG A 180 16.19 -7.20 15.07
CA ARG A 180 15.41 -6.32 15.96
C ARG A 180 14.24 -7.07 16.62
N PRO A 181 14.49 -7.85 17.70
CA PRO A 181 13.47 -8.69 18.32
C PRO A 181 12.28 -7.90 18.87
N GLU A 182 12.51 -6.72 19.44
CA GLU A 182 11.43 -5.87 19.98
C GLU A 182 10.48 -5.35 18.89
N LEU A 183 11.02 -5.04 17.72
CA LEU A 183 10.25 -4.64 16.54
C LEU A 183 9.42 -5.83 16.03
N GLN A 184 10.01 -7.03 15.97
CA GLN A 184 9.31 -8.24 15.57
C GLN A 184 8.14 -8.56 16.51
N VAL A 185 8.34 -8.45 17.83
CA VAL A 185 7.24 -8.61 18.81
C VAL A 185 6.14 -7.59 18.57
N GLY A 186 6.49 -6.32 18.37
CA GLY A 186 5.53 -5.26 18.09
C GLY A 186 4.73 -5.47 16.81
N LEU A 187 5.37 -5.91 15.73
CA LEU A 187 4.73 -6.24 14.45
C LEU A 187 3.88 -7.51 14.53
N GLY A 188 4.27 -8.47 15.37
CA GLY A 188 3.54 -9.72 15.58
C GLY A 188 2.09 -9.51 16.06
N PHE A 189 1.82 -8.47 16.85
CA PHE A 189 0.44 -8.09 17.25
C PHE A 189 -0.46 -7.73 16.06
N TYR A 190 0.12 -7.40 14.91
CA TYR A 190 -0.58 -7.06 13.67
C TYR A 190 -0.54 -8.20 12.64
N ASN A 191 -0.05 -9.38 13.03
CA ASN A 191 0.12 -10.56 12.16
C ASN A 191 1.03 -10.32 10.95
N VAL A 192 2.04 -9.45 11.11
CA VAL A 192 3.08 -9.21 10.11
C VAL A 192 4.46 -9.47 10.69
N GLY A 193 5.36 -9.97 9.85
CA GLY A 193 6.73 -10.25 10.24
C GLY A 193 7.74 -10.05 9.11
N VAL A 194 8.93 -10.60 9.31
CA VAL A 194 10.08 -10.45 8.40
C VAL A 194 9.74 -10.88 6.97
N THR A 195 9.09 -12.03 6.80
CA THR A 195 8.76 -12.58 5.48
C THR A 195 7.71 -11.72 4.74
N ASP A 196 6.79 -11.08 5.47
CA ASP A 196 5.80 -10.19 4.86
C ASP A 196 6.45 -8.89 4.38
N LEU A 197 7.40 -8.36 5.17
CA LEU A 197 8.17 -7.19 4.75
C LEU A 197 9.10 -7.52 3.59
N ASP A 198 9.69 -8.71 3.54
CA ASP A 198 10.53 -9.15 2.43
C ASP A 198 9.72 -9.26 1.13
N LEU A 199 8.55 -9.90 1.17
CA LEU A 199 7.64 -9.97 0.02
C LEU A 199 7.26 -8.56 -0.47
N LEU A 200 6.86 -7.67 0.44
CA LEU A 200 6.51 -6.30 0.14
C LEU A 200 7.69 -5.51 -0.47
N SER A 201 8.88 -5.64 0.12
CA SER A 201 10.11 -4.97 -0.32
C SER A 201 10.54 -5.43 -1.71
N ARG A 202 10.52 -6.74 -1.96
CA ARG A 202 10.87 -7.31 -3.27
C ARG A 202 9.88 -6.85 -4.33
N THR A 203 8.59 -6.85 -4.03
CA THR A 203 7.54 -6.39 -4.95
C THR A 203 7.74 -4.92 -5.30
N PHE A 204 7.95 -4.07 -4.29
CA PHE A 204 8.17 -2.64 -4.48
C PHE A 204 9.41 -2.36 -5.33
N ARG A 205 10.56 -2.96 -4.99
CA ARG A 205 11.82 -2.77 -5.73
C ARG A 205 11.72 -3.28 -7.16
N THR A 206 11.04 -4.40 -7.38
CA THR A 206 10.77 -4.94 -8.72
C THR A 206 9.93 -3.97 -9.53
N ALA A 207 8.83 -3.46 -8.94
CA ALA A 207 7.97 -2.48 -9.59
C ALA A 207 8.75 -1.20 -9.97
N ARG A 208 9.54 -0.67 -9.03
CA ARG A 208 10.39 0.52 -9.26
C ARG A 208 11.37 0.28 -10.41
N SER A 209 12.06 -0.85 -10.40
CA SER A 209 13.04 -1.20 -11.44
C SER A 209 12.39 -1.37 -12.82
N LEU A 210 11.26 -2.08 -12.90
CA LEU A 210 10.56 -2.33 -14.17
C LEU A 210 9.97 -1.06 -14.78
N LEU A 211 9.44 -0.16 -13.94
CA LEU A 211 8.95 1.14 -14.41
C LEU A 211 10.10 2.04 -14.85
N ALA A 212 11.19 2.09 -14.09
CA ALA A 212 12.38 2.87 -14.45
C ALA A 212 12.98 2.42 -15.79
N ALA A 213 13.04 1.10 -16.04
CA ALA A 213 13.47 0.54 -17.32
C ALA A 213 12.58 0.97 -18.51
N ARG A 214 11.33 1.37 -18.24
CA ARG A 214 10.38 1.92 -19.23
C ARG A 214 10.36 3.46 -19.23
N GLY A 215 11.29 4.11 -18.54
CA GLY A 215 11.35 5.57 -18.42
C GLY A 215 10.21 6.18 -17.59
N ARG A 216 9.60 5.40 -16.68
CA ARG A 216 8.50 5.85 -15.82
C ARG A 216 8.92 5.86 -14.36
N ASP A 217 8.45 6.86 -13.62
CA ASP A 217 8.64 6.96 -12.17
C ASP A 217 7.47 6.30 -11.42
N LEU A 218 7.79 5.47 -10.42
CA LEU A 218 6.77 4.73 -9.65
C LEU A 218 5.84 5.67 -8.89
N HIS A 219 6.35 6.77 -8.34
CA HIS A 219 5.54 7.71 -7.58
C HIS A 219 4.53 8.42 -8.48
N GLN A 220 4.93 8.82 -9.69
CA GLN A 220 4.02 9.38 -10.70
C GLN A 220 2.93 8.39 -11.12
N VAL A 221 3.28 7.10 -11.31
CA VAL A 221 2.27 6.07 -11.62
C VAL A 221 1.28 5.92 -10.47
N TYR A 222 1.77 5.85 -9.23
CA TYR A 222 0.93 5.81 -8.03
C TYR A 222 0.00 7.03 -7.94
N ASP A 223 0.53 8.25 -8.13
CA ASP A 223 -0.25 9.49 -8.05
C ASP A 223 -1.32 9.57 -9.15
N ALA A 224 -1.05 9.02 -10.35
CA ALA A 224 -2.06 8.86 -11.40
C ALA A 224 -3.17 7.89 -10.96
N ARG A 225 -2.81 6.71 -10.47
CA ARG A 225 -3.79 5.70 -9.98
C ARG A 225 -4.61 6.21 -8.81
N ARG A 226 -4.01 6.99 -7.90
CA ARG A 226 -4.75 7.51 -6.77
C ARG A 226 -5.86 8.48 -7.19
N ARG A 227 -5.62 9.31 -8.21
CA ARG A 227 -6.61 10.26 -8.76
C ARG A 227 -7.79 9.56 -9.44
N GLU A 228 -7.58 8.37 -9.98
CA GLU A 228 -8.64 7.57 -10.64
C GLU A 228 -9.56 6.85 -9.63
N MET A 229 -9.15 6.74 -8.35
CA MET A 229 -9.86 5.92 -7.38
C MET A 229 -10.98 6.67 -6.65
N PRO A 230 -12.19 6.07 -6.51
CA PRO A 230 -13.31 6.67 -5.80
C PRO A 230 -12.96 7.06 -4.36
N GLY A 231 -13.43 8.21 -3.90
CA GLY A 231 -13.17 8.71 -2.55
C GLY A 231 -12.02 9.72 -2.43
N VAL A 232 -11.38 10.13 -3.53
CA VAL A 232 -10.83 11.50 -3.60
C VAL A 232 -11.98 12.40 -4.02
N LYS A 233 -12.67 13.04 -3.08
CA LYS A 233 -13.34 14.30 -3.40
C LYS A 233 -12.49 15.38 -2.77
N HIS A 234 -12.05 16.31 -3.62
CA HIS A 234 -11.38 17.54 -3.20
C HIS A 234 -12.26 18.33 -2.24
#